data_AF-A0A6D2WQB3-F1
#
_entry.id   AF-A0A6D2WQB3-F1
#
_cell.length_a   1.000
_cell.length_b   1.000
_cell.length_c   1.000
_cell.angle_alpha   90.00
_cell.angle_beta   90.00
_cell.angle_gamma   90.00
#
_symmetry.space_group_name_H-M   'P 1'
#
loop_
_entity.id
_entity.type
_entity.pdbx_description
1 polymer ?
#
loop_
_entity_poly.entity_id
_entity_poly.type
_entity_poly.pdbx_seq_one_letter_code
_entity_poly.pdbx_strand_id
1 'polypeptide(L)'
;MGPPSASPHRECIPWQGLLLTASLLNFWNLPTSAQLTIESTPFNVAEGKEVLLLVHNLPQHLFGYTWYKGERVDGNSLIVAYAVGIQQATPGAAYSGRETIYPNASLLIQNVTQNDIGFYTLQVIKSDLVNEEATGQFHVYQENAPGLPVGAIAGIVTGVLVGVALVAALVCFLLLAKTGRPWSLPQLCLLDVPSLHCPGPPTQPQDSSFHL
;
A
#
# COMPACT_ATOMS: atom_id res chain seq x y z
N MET A 1 -27.73 -31.33 -88.34
CA MET A 1 -28.18 -30.82 -87.03
C MET A 1 -26.93 -30.39 -86.26
N GLY A 2 -26.89 -29.18 -85.72
CA GLY A 2 -25.82 -28.72 -84.83
C GLY A 2 -26.34 -28.55 -83.40
N PRO A 3 -25.51 -28.71 -82.36
CA PRO A 3 -25.96 -28.68 -80.96
C PRO A 3 -26.27 -27.24 -80.49
N PRO A 4 -27.18 -27.06 -79.52
CA PRO A 4 -27.44 -25.76 -78.92
C PRO A 4 -26.31 -25.34 -77.98
N SER A 5 -25.78 -24.13 -78.15
CA SER A 5 -24.85 -23.53 -77.19
C SER A 5 -25.59 -23.09 -75.93
N ALA A 6 -25.28 -23.71 -74.78
CA ALA A 6 -25.68 -23.19 -73.48
C ALA A 6 -24.79 -22.01 -73.07
N SER A 7 -25.38 -20.87 -72.75
CA SER A 7 -24.64 -19.74 -72.18
C SER A 7 -24.36 -20.00 -70.68
N PRO A 8 -23.11 -19.90 -70.19
CA PRO A 8 -22.87 -19.91 -68.76
C PRO A 8 -23.44 -18.61 -68.16
N HIS A 9 -24.41 -18.74 -67.25
CA HIS A 9 -25.00 -17.61 -66.55
C HIS A 9 -23.97 -17.06 -65.55
N ARG A 10 -23.12 -16.14 -66.01
CA ARG A 10 -22.10 -15.49 -65.19
C ARG A 10 -22.79 -14.54 -64.22
N GLU A 11 -23.09 -15.06 -63.02
CA GLU A 11 -23.68 -14.28 -61.94
C GLU A 11 -22.85 -13.01 -61.70
N CYS A 12 -23.43 -11.88 -62.09
CA CYS A 12 -22.79 -10.59 -61.96
C CYS A 12 -22.95 -10.15 -60.51
N ILE A 13 -22.05 -10.59 -59.64
CA ILE A 13 -21.98 -10.10 -58.26
C ILE A 13 -21.97 -8.57 -58.34
N PRO A 14 -22.92 -7.86 -57.69
CA PRO A 14 -23.05 -6.43 -57.85
C PRO A 14 -21.82 -5.74 -57.24
N TRP A 15 -20.89 -5.34 -58.12
CA TRP A 15 -19.60 -4.76 -57.75
C TRP A 15 -19.76 -3.55 -56.82
N GLN A 16 -20.83 -2.76 -56.98
CA GLN A 16 -21.19 -1.67 -56.09
C GLN A 16 -21.34 -2.12 -54.62
N GLY A 17 -21.94 -3.29 -54.36
CA GLY A 17 -22.08 -3.82 -53.00
C GLY A 17 -20.73 -4.24 -52.41
N LEU A 18 -19.89 -4.90 -53.22
CA LEU A 18 -18.54 -5.31 -52.84
C LEU A 18 -17.59 -4.11 -52.61
N LEU A 19 -17.71 -3.07 -53.43
CA LEU A 19 -16.97 -1.82 -53.29
C LEU A 19 -17.45 -1.03 -52.07
N LEU A 20 -18.75 -1.03 -51.77
CA LEU A 20 -19.31 -0.40 -50.57
C LEU A 20 -18.81 -1.12 -49.31
N THR A 21 -18.83 -2.47 -49.26
CA THR A 21 -18.29 -3.22 -48.11
C THR A 21 -16.79 -3.05 -47.97
N ALA A 22 -16.02 -3.01 -49.07
CA ALA A 22 -14.59 -2.71 -49.03
C ALA A 22 -14.31 -1.27 -48.56
N SER A 23 -15.10 -0.29 -48.98
CA SER A 23 -14.99 1.10 -48.53
C SER A 23 -15.32 1.26 -47.05
N LEU A 24 -16.39 0.63 -46.58
CA LEU A 24 -16.76 0.57 -45.16
C LEU A 24 -15.68 -0.13 -44.33
N LEU A 25 -15.14 -1.27 -44.78
CA LEU A 25 -14.03 -1.94 -44.10
C LEU A 25 -12.79 -1.03 -43.97
N ASN A 26 -12.44 -0.24 -44.99
CA ASN A 26 -11.35 0.72 -44.86
C ASN A 26 -11.66 1.84 -43.85
N PHE A 27 -12.90 2.35 -43.82
CA PHE A 27 -13.30 3.38 -42.86
C PHE A 27 -13.30 2.88 -41.41
N TRP A 28 -13.72 1.64 -41.18
CA TRP A 28 -13.76 0.99 -39.86
C TRP A 28 -12.39 0.47 -39.37
N ASN A 29 -11.37 0.46 -40.23
CA ASN A 29 -9.99 0.11 -39.88
C ASN A 29 -9.05 1.33 -39.86
N LEU A 30 -9.58 2.57 -39.80
CA LEU A 30 -8.75 3.74 -39.54
C LEU A 30 -8.05 3.57 -38.17
N PRO A 31 -6.71 3.70 -38.08
CA PRO A 31 -6.04 3.68 -36.80
C PRO A 31 -6.52 4.86 -35.94
N THR A 32 -7.25 4.58 -34.86
CA THR A 32 -7.48 5.56 -33.81
C THR A 32 -6.13 5.95 -33.22
N SER A 33 -5.62 7.13 -33.59
CA SER A 33 -4.38 7.66 -33.03
C SER A 33 -4.53 7.76 -31.52
N ALA A 34 -3.79 6.93 -30.79
CA ALA A 34 -3.83 6.94 -29.33
C ALA A 34 -3.25 8.27 -28.84
N GLN A 35 -3.97 8.95 -27.94
CA GLN A 35 -3.58 10.26 -27.45
C GLN A 35 -2.37 10.16 -26.51
N LEU A 36 -1.47 11.14 -26.58
CA LEU A 36 -0.38 11.32 -25.62
C LEU A 36 -0.96 11.38 -24.20
N THR A 37 -0.47 10.52 -23.31
CA THR A 37 -0.95 10.42 -21.92
C THR A 37 0.21 10.20 -20.96
N ILE A 38 0.02 10.63 -19.71
CA ILE A 38 1.00 10.45 -18.62
C ILE A 38 0.38 9.59 -17.53
N GLU A 39 1.17 8.66 -17.00
CA GLU A 39 0.84 7.83 -15.85
C GLU A 39 1.92 7.98 -14.77
N SER A 40 1.54 8.19 -13.52
CA SER A 40 2.46 8.19 -12.38
C SER A 40 2.63 6.80 -11.79
N THR A 41 3.86 6.31 -11.67
CA THR A 41 4.17 5.03 -11.05
C THR A 41 5.15 5.23 -9.88
N PRO A 42 4.72 5.03 -8.62
CA PRO A 42 3.34 4.89 -8.14
C PRO A 42 2.59 6.24 -8.10
N PHE A 43 1.26 6.22 -8.04
CA PHE A 43 0.45 7.44 -7.86
C PHE A 43 0.53 8.02 -6.44
N ASN A 44 0.57 7.17 -5.41
CA ASN A 44 0.80 7.57 -4.03
C ASN A 44 2.22 7.17 -3.64
N VAL A 45 3.07 8.14 -3.34
CA VAL A 45 4.50 7.98 -3.14
C VAL A 45 4.83 8.30 -1.68
N ALA A 46 5.66 7.50 -1.01
CA ALA A 46 6.16 7.89 0.32
C ALA A 46 7.20 9.02 0.17
N GLU A 47 7.17 9.97 1.10
CA GLU A 47 8.18 11.04 1.18
C GLU A 47 9.61 10.45 1.25
N GLY A 48 10.53 11.02 0.48
CA GLY A 48 11.90 10.52 0.32
C GLY A 48 12.04 9.32 -0.63
N LYS A 49 10.99 8.85 -1.30
CA LYS A 49 11.08 7.85 -2.38
C LYS A 49 11.13 8.53 -3.76
N GLU A 50 11.10 7.71 -4.80
CA GLU A 50 11.08 8.16 -6.20
C GLU A 50 9.72 7.89 -6.85
N VAL A 51 9.41 8.67 -7.88
CA VAL A 51 8.22 8.49 -8.75
C VAL A 51 8.62 8.65 -10.20
N LEU A 52 8.04 7.82 -11.06
CA LEU A 52 8.21 7.89 -12.50
C LEU A 52 6.92 8.38 -13.15
N LEU A 53 7.00 9.50 -13.86
CA LEU A 53 5.96 9.95 -14.78
C LEU A 53 6.23 9.29 -16.14
N LEU A 54 5.58 8.15 -16.36
CA LEU A 54 5.60 7.40 -17.61
C LEU A 54 4.82 8.14 -18.68
N VAL A 55 5.37 8.19 -19.88
CA VAL A 55 4.73 8.78 -21.07
C VAL A 55 4.32 7.68 -22.03
N HIS A 56 3.02 7.64 -22.34
CA HIS A 56 2.41 6.69 -23.27
C HIS A 56 2.02 7.40 -24.58
N ASN A 57 2.06 6.66 -25.69
CA ASN A 57 1.71 7.14 -27.03
C ASN A 57 2.52 8.36 -27.51
N LEU A 58 3.81 8.42 -27.15
CA LEU A 58 4.72 9.47 -27.60
C LEU A 58 4.83 9.47 -29.16
N PRO A 59 4.60 10.61 -29.85
CA PRO A 59 4.78 10.70 -31.30
C PRO A 59 6.21 10.41 -31.74
N GLN A 60 6.38 9.77 -32.91
CA GLN A 60 7.70 9.29 -33.37
C GLN A 60 8.62 10.40 -33.91
N HIS A 61 8.06 11.47 -34.48
CA HIS A 61 8.81 12.53 -35.16
C HIS A 61 8.80 13.81 -34.32
N LEU A 62 9.79 13.91 -33.44
CA LEU A 62 9.93 14.98 -32.46
C LEU A 62 11.10 15.90 -32.78
N PHE A 63 10.89 17.19 -32.56
CA PHE A 63 11.97 18.18 -32.45
C PHE A 63 12.56 18.17 -31.03
N GLY A 64 11.68 18.12 -30.02
CA GLY A 64 12.03 18.13 -28.61
C GLY A 64 10.81 17.96 -27.72
N TYR A 65 11.03 17.94 -26.41
CA TYR A 65 9.96 17.88 -25.42
C TYR A 65 10.40 18.51 -24.09
N THR A 66 9.43 19.01 -23.34
CA THR A 66 9.67 19.92 -22.22
C THR A 66 8.72 19.62 -21.06
N TRP A 67 9.27 19.50 -19.86
CA TRP A 67 8.50 19.27 -18.63
C TRP A 67 8.34 20.53 -17.80
N TYR A 68 7.13 20.71 -17.27
CA TYR A 68 6.70 21.83 -16.46
C TYR A 68 6.06 21.36 -15.15
N LYS A 69 6.34 22.05 -14.04
CA LYS A 69 5.71 21.79 -12.73
C LYS A 69 4.40 22.58 -12.60
N GLY A 70 3.28 21.95 -12.93
CA GLY A 70 1.95 22.53 -12.87
C GLY A 70 1.00 21.92 -13.90
N GLU A 71 -0.23 22.47 -13.96
CA GLU A 71 -1.26 22.08 -14.93
C GLU A 71 -1.08 22.75 -16.32
N ARG A 72 -0.27 23.81 -16.39
CA ARG A 72 -0.08 24.64 -17.58
C ARG A 72 1.41 24.84 -17.88
N VAL A 73 1.70 25.03 -19.15
CA VAL A 73 3.00 25.47 -19.66
C VAL A 73 3.28 26.91 -19.20
N ASP A 74 4.29 27.08 -18.34
CA ASP A 74 4.81 28.38 -17.85
C ASP A 74 6.35 28.30 -17.80
N GLY A 75 7.04 29.31 -18.35
CA GLY A 75 8.50 29.37 -18.31
C GLY A 75 9.09 29.36 -16.89
N ASN A 76 8.37 29.88 -15.89
CA ASN A 76 8.79 29.85 -14.50
C ASN A 76 8.68 28.45 -13.87
N SER A 77 7.82 27.58 -14.42
CA SER A 77 7.65 26.20 -13.96
C SER A 77 8.48 25.19 -14.75
N LEU A 78 9.30 25.64 -15.71
CA LEU A 78 10.16 24.79 -16.53
C LEU A 78 11.11 23.96 -15.66
N ILE A 79 10.94 22.64 -15.70
CA ILE A 79 11.84 21.68 -15.05
C ILE A 79 13.02 21.41 -15.98
N VAL A 80 12.73 20.96 -17.21
CA VAL A 80 13.76 20.55 -18.17
C VAL A 80 13.21 20.56 -19.59
N ALA A 81 13.99 21.08 -20.53
CA ALA A 81 13.75 20.94 -21.97
C ALA A 81 14.76 19.96 -22.57
N TYR A 82 14.33 19.10 -23.50
CA TYR A 82 15.19 18.12 -24.17
C TYR A 82 15.10 18.27 -25.69
N ALA A 83 16.25 18.49 -26.33
CA ALA A 83 16.38 18.62 -27.76
C ALA A 83 16.78 17.26 -28.37
N VAL A 84 15.86 16.61 -29.08
CA VAL A 84 16.05 15.24 -29.60
C VAL A 84 17.20 15.18 -30.61
N GLY A 85 17.30 16.17 -31.50
CA GLY A 85 18.32 16.20 -32.57
C GLY A 85 19.78 16.25 -32.09
N ILE A 86 20.03 16.73 -30.87
CA ILE A 86 21.36 16.78 -30.24
C ILE A 86 21.44 15.97 -28.93
N GLN A 87 20.36 15.27 -28.58
CA GLN A 87 20.21 14.44 -27.37
C GLN A 87 20.55 15.16 -26.06
N GLN A 88 20.32 16.48 -25.99
CA GLN A 88 20.74 17.33 -24.86
C GLN A 88 19.55 17.76 -24.01
N ALA A 89 19.67 17.56 -22.69
CA ALA A 89 18.79 18.15 -21.68
C ALA A 89 19.33 19.51 -21.23
N THR A 90 18.43 20.48 -21.08
CA THR A 90 18.69 21.82 -20.53
C THR A 90 17.78 22.04 -19.33
N PRO A 91 18.33 22.13 -18.11
CA PRO A 91 17.56 22.45 -16.89
C PRO A 91 16.88 23.82 -16.95
N GLY A 92 15.72 23.94 -16.32
CA GLY A 92 14.99 25.20 -16.16
C GLY A 92 14.92 25.72 -14.73
N ALA A 93 14.08 26.74 -14.52
CA ALA A 93 13.94 27.43 -13.24
C ALA A 93 13.36 26.57 -12.10
N ALA A 94 12.55 25.55 -12.43
CA ALA A 94 11.96 24.61 -11.48
C ALA A 94 12.77 23.32 -11.30
N TYR A 95 13.95 23.20 -11.93
CA TYR A 95 14.83 22.05 -11.75
C TYR A 95 15.43 22.03 -10.34
N SER A 96 15.15 20.98 -9.57
CA SER A 96 15.70 20.82 -8.21
C SER A 96 16.94 19.94 -8.16
N GLY A 97 17.37 19.37 -9.29
CA GLY A 97 18.49 18.42 -9.36
C GLY A 97 18.12 17.00 -8.96
N ARG A 98 16.83 16.74 -8.71
CA ARG A 98 16.26 15.42 -8.39
C ARG A 98 15.55 14.79 -9.58
N GLU A 99 15.33 15.57 -10.63
CA GLU A 99 14.61 15.18 -11.83
C GLU A 99 15.57 14.61 -12.87
N THR A 100 15.22 13.45 -13.46
CA THR A 100 15.98 12.82 -14.55
C THR A 100 15.03 12.55 -15.71
N ILE A 101 15.35 13.09 -16.88
CA ILE A 101 14.55 12.91 -18.10
C ILE A 101 15.11 11.78 -18.95
N TYR A 102 14.22 10.95 -19.50
CA TYR A 102 14.58 9.84 -20.37
C TYR A 102 14.34 10.15 -21.87
N PRO A 103 14.98 9.42 -22.80
CA PRO A 103 14.76 9.55 -24.25
C PRO A 103 13.32 9.24 -24.73
N ASN A 104 12.51 8.57 -23.91
CA ASN A 104 11.09 8.30 -24.16
C ASN A 104 10.17 9.38 -23.54
N ALA A 105 10.71 10.59 -23.30
CA ALA A 105 10.06 11.70 -22.61
C ALA A 105 9.60 11.45 -21.16
N SER A 106 9.79 10.27 -20.58
CA SER A 106 9.41 10.00 -19.18
C SER A 106 10.30 10.75 -18.20
N LEU A 107 9.75 11.15 -17.04
CA LEU A 107 10.45 11.92 -16.01
C LEU A 107 10.50 11.16 -14.70
N LEU A 108 11.70 10.81 -14.23
CA LEU A 108 11.92 10.33 -12.87
C LEU A 108 12.11 11.53 -11.93
N ILE A 109 11.48 11.52 -10.77
CA ILE A 109 11.73 12.47 -9.68
C ILE A 109 12.13 11.67 -8.45
N GLN A 110 13.37 11.84 -7.98
CA GLN A 110 13.90 11.17 -6.79
C GLN A 110 13.67 11.99 -5.52
N ASN A 111 13.71 11.35 -4.35
CA ASN A 111 13.60 11.99 -3.04
C ASN A 111 12.43 13.00 -2.98
N VAL A 112 11.23 12.57 -3.34
CA VAL A 112 10.03 13.44 -3.39
C VAL A 112 9.68 14.00 -2.01
N THR A 113 9.13 15.20 -1.99
CA THR A 113 8.70 15.90 -0.76
C THR A 113 7.24 16.31 -0.86
N GLN A 114 6.63 16.75 0.26
CA GLN A 114 5.31 17.39 0.25
C GLN A 114 5.20 18.57 -0.76
N ASN A 115 6.31 19.27 -1.06
CA ASN A 115 6.33 20.38 -2.03
C ASN A 115 6.27 19.92 -3.50
N ASP A 116 6.36 18.61 -3.77
CA ASP A 116 6.31 18.02 -5.11
C ASP A 116 4.94 17.44 -5.46
N ILE A 117 3.96 17.56 -4.56
CA ILE A 117 2.57 17.19 -4.83
C ILE A 117 1.98 18.11 -5.90
N GLY A 118 1.30 17.53 -6.88
CA GLY A 118 0.47 18.26 -7.83
C GLY A 118 0.61 17.79 -9.27
N PHE A 119 0.21 18.65 -10.19
CA PHE A 119 0.25 18.41 -11.62
C PHE A 119 1.63 18.64 -12.22
N TYR A 120 1.94 17.89 -13.27
CA TYR A 120 3.13 18.01 -14.09
C TYR A 120 2.71 17.89 -15.56
N THR A 121 3.08 18.87 -16.38
CA THR A 121 2.71 18.94 -17.79
C THR A 121 3.93 18.69 -18.68
N LEU A 122 3.77 17.77 -19.62
CA LEU A 122 4.69 17.54 -20.73
C LEU A 122 4.17 18.28 -21.96
N GLN A 123 4.99 19.14 -22.54
CA GLN A 123 4.78 19.65 -23.90
C GLN A 123 5.74 18.91 -24.85
N VAL A 124 5.17 18.25 -25.85
CA VAL A 124 5.89 17.56 -26.94
C VAL A 124 5.85 18.44 -28.18
N ILE A 125 7.01 18.73 -28.76
CA ILE A 125 7.16 19.53 -29.98
C ILE A 125 7.49 18.58 -31.12
N LYS A 126 6.55 18.40 -32.04
CA LYS A 126 6.74 17.57 -33.24
C LYS A 126 7.69 18.21 -34.25
N SER A 127 8.16 17.44 -35.22
CA SER A 127 9.03 17.95 -36.30
C SER A 127 8.36 18.99 -37.23
N ASP A 128 7.02 19.05 -37.26
CA ASP A 128 6.23 20.09 -37.94
C ASP A 128 5.94 21.32 -37.06
N LEU A 129 6.55 21.37 -35.86
CA LEU A 129 6.37 22.40 -34.83
C LEU A 129 4.95 22.47 -34.23
N VAL A 130 4.12 21.46 -34.44
CA VAL A 130 2.86 21.31 -33.72
C VAL A 130 3.14 20.79 -32.31
N ASN A 131 2.58 21.47 -31.32
CA ASN A 131 2.67 21.05 -29.92
C ASN A 131 1.53 20.09 -29.55
N GLU A 132 1.85 19.06 -28.79
CA GLU A 132 0.87 18.25 -28.05
C GLU A 132 1.23 18.29 -26.56
N GLU A 133 0.21 18.36 -25.71
CA GLU A 133 0.38 18.48 -24.26
C GLU A 133 -0.36 17.35 -23.55
N ALA A 134 0.26 16.84 -22.49
CA ALA A 134 -0.36 15.91 -21.56
C ALA A 134 -0.01 16.33 -20.13
N THR A 135 -0.93 16.09 -19.19
CA THR A 135 -0.74 16.40 -17.78
C THR A 135 -0.91 15.13 -16.94
N GLY A 136 0.05 14.86 -16.06
CA GLY A 136 -0.03 13.84 -15.03
C GLY A 136 -0.01 14.47 -13.63
N GLN A 137 -0.23 13.67 -12.60
CA GLN A 137 -0.08 14.09 -11.21
C GLN A 137 0.30 12.90 -10.33
N PHE A 138 0.86 13.18 -9.15
CA PHE A 138 1.03 12.19 -8.08
C PHE A 138 0.86 12.85 -6.72
N HIS A 139 0.60 12.04 -5.70
CA HIS A 139 0.49 12.45 -4.30
C HIS A 139 1.67 11.92 -3.49
N VAL A 140 2.10 12.70 -2.49
CA VAL A 140 3.14 12.29 -1.54
C VAL A 140 2.51 12.14 -0.16
N TYR A 141 2.69 10.99 0.47
CA TYR A 141 2.30 10.76 1.86
C TYR A 141 3.53 10.67 2.75
N GLN A 142 3.42 11.17 3.98
CA GLN A 142 4.46 10.98 4.97
C GLN A 142 4.35 9.55 5.53
N GLU A 143 5.42 8.76 5.40
CA GLU A 143 5.50 7.48 6.06
C GLU A 143 5.65 7.75 7.57
N ASN A 144 4.59 7.49 8.34
CA ASN A 144 4.59 7.67 9.79
C ASN A 144 5.81 6.96 10.37
N ALA A 145 6.63 7.70 11.14
CA ALA A 145 7.86 7.18 11.72
C ALA A 145 7.61 5.82 12.39
N PRO A 146 8.54 4.85 12.28
CA PRO A 146 8.36 3.54 12.89
C PRO A 146 8.02 3.74 14.37
N GLY A 147 6.84 3.26 14.77
CA GLY A 147 6.37 3.36 16.14
C GLY A 147 7.41 2.81 17.11
N LEU A 148 7.40 3.30 18.36
CA LEU A 148 8.38 2.94 19.39
C LEU A 148 8.71 1.44 19.32
N PRO A 149 10.00 1.04 19.25
CA PRO A 149 10.37 -0.34 19.04
C PRO A 149 9.71 -1.21 20.11
N VAL A 150 9.30 -2.43 19.75
CA VAL A 150 8.50 -3.32 20.62
C VAL A 150 9.13 -3.48 22.01
N GLY A 151 10.47 -3.52 22.08
CA GLY A 151 11.21 -3.53 23.36
C GLY A 151 11.08 -2.26 24.20
N ALA A 152 10.97 -1.07 23.60
CA ALA A 152 10.71 0.17 24.33
C ALA A 152 9.27 0.21 24.87
N ILE A 153 8.27 -0.22 24.08
CA ILE A 153 6.88 -0.31 24.54
C ILE A 153 6.77 -1.31 25.69
N ALA A 154 7.32 -2.52 25.53
CA ALA A 154 7.33 -3.54 26.58
C ALA A 154 8.09 -3.08 27.84
N GLY A 155 9.22 -2.38 27.67
CA GLY A 155 10.01 -1.82 28.76
C GLY A 155 9.24 -0.77 29.57
N ILE A 156 8.54 0.15 28.90
CA ILE A 156 7.70 1.17 29.55
C ILE A 156 6.57 0.50 30.35
N VAL A 157 5.82 -0.43 29.73
CA VAL A 157 4.69 -1.11 30.41
C VAL A 157 5.18 -1.91 31.62
N THR A 158 6.30 -2.63 31.48
CA THR A 158 6.88 -3.43 32.59
C THR A 158 7.38 -2.53 33.72
N GLY A 159 8.10 -1.44 33.39
CA GLY A 159 8.60 -0.48 34.37
C GLY A 159 7.48 0.21 35.15
N VAL A 160 6.38 0.59 34.48
CA VAL A 160 5.19 1.15 35.13
C VAL A 160 4.54 0.12 36.07
N LEU A 161 4.37 -1.14 35.64
CA LEU A 161 3.79 -2.18 36.49
C LEU A 161 4.60 -2.40 37.78
N VAL A 162 5.92 -2.52 37.66
CA VAL A 162 6.82 -2.73 38.81
C VAL A 162 6.84 -1.51 39.72
N GLY A 163 6.89 -0.29 39.16
CA GLY A 163 6.83 0.95 39.93
C GLY A 163 5.54 1.07 40.74
N VAL A 164 4.38 0.81 40.13
CA VAL A 164 3.07 0.82 40.80
C VAL A 164 3.02 -0.23 41.91
N ALA A 165 3.51 -1.45 41.66
CA ALA A 165 3.54 -2.53 42.66
C ALA A 165 4.42 -2.18 43.87
N LEU A 166 5.61 -1.61 43.64
CA LEU A 166 6.51 -1.16 44.71
C LEU A 166 5.91 -0.03 45.55
N VAL A 167 5.29 0.97 44.90
CA VAL A 167 4.61 2.08 45.60
C VAL A 167 3.44 1.55 46.43
N ALA A 168 2.61 0.66 45.88
CA ALA A 168 1.49 0.05 46.61
C ALA A 168 1.96 -0.77 47.82
N ALA A 169 3.03 -1.56 47.67
CA ALA A 169 3.63 -2.32 48.76
C ALA A 169 4.20 -1.41 49.87
N LEU A 170 4.89 -0.32 49.49
CA LEU A 170 5.42 0.66 50.44
C LEU A 170 4.30 1.36 51.21
N VAL A 171 3.24 1.80 50.52
CA VAL A 171 2.05 2.41 51.16
C VAL A 171 1.38 1.41 52.12
N CYS A 172 1.20 0.15 51.70
CA CYS A 172 0.64 -0.90 52.54
C CYS A 172 1.48 -1.13 53.81
N PHE A 173 2.80 -1.25 53.67
CA PHE A 173 3.72 -1.40 54.81
C PHE A 173 3.66 -0.20 55.75
N LEU A 174 3.63 1.03 55.23
CA LEU A 174 3.51 2.24 56.04
C LEU A 174 2.16 2.32 56.77
N LEU A 175 1.06 1.87 56.15
CA LEU A 175 -0.25 1.79 56.81
C LEU A 175 -0.26 0.74 57.93
N LEU A 176 0.32 -0.44 57.71
CA LEU A 176 0.45 -1.49 58.73
C LEU A 176 1.35 -1.04 59.91
N ALA A 177 2.51 -0.45 59.61
CA ALA A 177 3.43 0.08 60.62
C ALA A 177 2.81 1.24 61.43
N LYS A 178 2.02 2.12 60.77
CA LYS A 178 1.35 3.26 61.42
C LYS A 178 0.08 2.86 62.20
N THR A 179 -0.55 1.73 61.89
CA THR A 179 -1.75 1.24 62.59
C THR A 179 -1.46 0.34 63.78
N GLY A 180 -0.21 -0.16 63.92
CA GLY A 180 0.34 -0.61 65.21
C GLY A 180 -0.40 -1.76 65.91
N ARG A 181 -1.14 -2.60 65.19
CA ARG A 181 -1.79 -3.79 65.77
C ARG A 181 -0.92 -5.04 65.57
N PRO A 182 -0.60 -5.81 66.64
CA PRO A 182 0.07 -7.10 66.48
C PRO A 182 -0.83 -8.10 65.75
N TRP A 183 -0.23 -8.96 64.92
CA TRP A 183 -0.91 -10.16 64.44
C TRP A 183 -1.09 -11.14 65.59
N SER A 184 -2.30 -11.21 66.14
CA SER A 184 -2.72 -12.35 66.95
C SER A 184 -2.89 -13.57 66.04
N LEU A 185 -1.91 -14.48 66.08
CA LEU A 185 -2.00 -15.81 65.45
C LEU A 185 -3.25 -16.55 65.96
N PRO A 186 -4.05 -17.19 65.08
CA PRO A 186 -5.07 -18.14 65.51
C PRO A 186 -4.38 -19.34 66.17
N GLN A 187 -4.71 -19.57 67.45
CA GLN A 187 -4.06 -20.57 68.29
C GLN A 187 -4.49 -21.99 67.89
N LEU A 188 -3.71 -22.64 67.02
CA LEU A 188 -3.85 -24.06 66.70
C LEU A 188 -3.19 -24.92 67.79
N CYS A 189 -3.87 -25.03 68.94
CA CYS A 189 -3.55 -25.99 70.00
C CYS A 189 -4.78 -26.79 70.37
N LEU A 190 -4.66 -28.12 70.28
CA LEU A 190 -5.43 -29.14 71.01
C LEU A 190 -6.93 -28.89 71.15
N LEU A 191 -7.71 -29.45 70.22
CA LEU A 191 -9.06 -29.91 70.55
C LEU A 191 -8.94 -31.23 71.33
N ASP A 192 -9.67 -31.30 72.45
CA ASP A 192 -9.76 -32.45 73.34
C ASP A 192 -10.06 -33.77 72.61
N VAL A 193 -9.47 -34.85 73.13
CA VAL A 193 -9.92 -36.23 72.86
C VAL A 193 -10.82 -36.65 74.03
N PRO A 194 -12.14 -36.78 73.85
CA PRO A 194 -13.01 -37.28 74.90
C PRO A 194 -12.76 -38.77 75.12
N SER A 195 -12.41 -39.15 76.35
CA SER A 195 -12.14 -40.53 76.75
C SER A 195 -13.37 -41.42 76.56
N LEU A 196 -13.27 -42.48 75.74
CA LEU A 196 -14.33 -43.47 75.66
C LEU A 196 -14.46 -44.27 76.96
N HIS A 197 -15.69 -44.42 77.42
CA HIS A 197 -16.06 -45.09 78.66
C HIS A 197 -16.26 -46.60 78.43
N CYS A 198 -15.55 -47.45 79.20
CA CYS A 198 -15.68 -48.90 79.10
C CYS A 198 -16.88 -49.43 79.91
N PRO A 199 -17.80 -50.23 79.34
CA PRO A 199 -18.78 -50.98 80.10
C PRO A 199 -18.17 -52.25 80.72
N GLY A 200 -18.65 -52.63 81.91
CA GLY A 200 -18.21 -53.84 82.63
C GLY A 200 -18.96 -55.13 82.27
N PRO A 201 -18.45 -56.31 82.70
CA PRO A 201 -19.05 -57.65 82.50
C PRO A 201 -20.25 -57.90 83.45
N PRO A 202 -21.08 -58.97 83.32
CA PRO A 202 -20.83 -60.32 82.73
C PRO A 202 -21.91 -60.74 81.68
N THR A 203 -22.16 -62.00 81.24
CA THR A 203 -21.85 -63.37 81.73
C THR A 203 -21.89 -64.43 80.59
N GLN A 204 -21.34 -65.62 80.82
CA GLN A 204 -21.59 -66.89 80.08
C GLN A 204 -22.77 -67.67 80.75
N PRO A 205 -23.30 -68.84 80.25
CA PRO A 205 -22.68 -69.82 79.33
C PRO A 205 -23.62 -70.43 78.24
N GLN A 206 -23.11 -71.47 77.55
CA GLN A 206 -23.84 -72.54 76.82
C GLN A 206 -24.57 -72.14 75.51
N ASP A 207 -24.65 -72.98 74.47
CA ASP A 207 -24.03 -74.29 74.15
C ASP A 207 -24.09 -74.50 72.61
N SER A 208 -23.61 -75.65 72.14
CA SER A 208 -23.74 -76.24 70.79
C SER A 208 -22.77 -75.71 69.70
N SER A 209 -21.98 -76.55 68.99
CA SER A 209 -22.25 -77.86 68.34
C SER A 209 -23.13 -77.68 67.10
N PHE A 210 -22.81 -78.15 65.89
CA PHE A 210 -21.64 -78.81 65.27
C PHE A 210 -22.01 -78.95 63.78
N HIS A 211 -21.04 -79.03 62.84
CA HIS A 211 -21.23 -79.45 61.43
C HIS A 211 -22.13 -78.52 60.54
N LEU A 212 -21.93 -78.42 59.22
CA LEU A 212 -21.11 -79.17 58.26
C LEU A 212 -20.57 -78.21 57.18
#